data_AF-A0AAD7X6L0-F1
#
_entry.id   AF-A0AAD7X6L0-F1
#
_cell.length_a   1.000
_cell.length_b   1.000
_cell.length_c   1.000
_cell.angle_alpha   90.00
_cell.angle_beta   90.00
_cell.angle_gamma   90.00
#
_symmetry.space_group_name_H-M   'P 1'
#
loop_
_entity.id
_entity.type
_entity.pdbx_description
1 polymer ?
#
loop_
_entity_poly.entity_id
_entity_poly.type
_entity_poly.pdbx_seq_one_letter_code
_entity_poly.pdbx_strand_id
1 'polypeptide(L)'
;MPRPDAILSGLRTLLDGLSGLSEVFFQANAQQINSVLRFEGEGLVDIIKLGFTAGAFSNIPYEITINHPSLVSKKLTVYVRNPSAVNPATNRKAMANALEYLLVTDDTIVSRDVDARKF
;
A
#
# COMPACT_ATOMS: atom_id res chain seq x y z
N MET A 1 -11.06 2.84 17.73
CA MET A 1 -10.93 4.31 17.68
C MET A 1 -10.78 4.73 16.23
N PRO A 2 -11.31 5.89 15.81
CA PRO A 2 -11.06 6.43 14.48
C PRO A 2 -9.57 6.53 14.20
N ARG A 3 -9.19 6.39 12.94
CA ARG A 3 -7.79 6.50 12.52
C ARG A 3 -7.29 7.94 12.73
N PRO A 4 -6.13 8.15 13.38
CA PRO A 4 -5.55 9.48 13.55
C PRO A 4 -5.40 10.25 12.23
N ASP A 5 -5.61 11.56 12.26
CA ASP A 5 -5.61 12.41 11.06
C ASP A 5 -4.32 12.31 10.26
N ALA A 6 -3.17 12.27 10.92
CA ALA A 6 -1.88 12.14 10.23
C ALA A 6 -1.70 10.76 9.55
N ILE A 7 -2.33 9.70 10.06
CA ILE A 7 -2.36 8.41 9.35
C ILE A 7 -3.30 8.50 8.13
N LEU A 8 -4.45 9.16 8.27
CA LEU A 8 -5.35 9.41 7.14
C LEU A 8 -4.66 10.26 6.05
N SER A 9 -3.93 11.31 6.42
CA SER A 9 -3.15 12.14 5.49
C SER A 9 -2.05 11.33 4.80
N GLY A 10 -1.34 10.47 5.52
CA GLY A 10 -0.35 9.56 4.93
C GLY A 10 -0.98 8.58 3.92
N LEU A 11 -2.12 7.98 4.26
CA LEU A 11 -2.85 7.07 3.37
C LEU A 11 -3.39 7.77 2.11
N ARG A 12 -3.93 9.00 2.24
CA ARG A 12 -4.38 9.81 1.10
C ARG A 12 -3.23 10.17 0.17
N THR A 13 -2.12 10.64 0.74
CA THR A 13 -0.90 10.97 -0.02
C THR A 13 -0.38 9.76 -0.79
N LEU A 14 -0.39 8.58 -0.17
CA LEU A 14 -0.01 7.35 -0.86
C LEU A 14 -0.98 7.00 -1.99
N LEU A 15 -2.29 7.09 -1.76
CA LEU A 15 -3.32 6.83 -2.76
C LEU A 15 -3.15 7.73 -4.00
N ASP A 16 -3.00 9.05 -3.78
CA ASP A 16 -2.80 10.03 -4.84
C ASP A 16 -1.45 9.80 -5.57
N GLY A 17 -0.42 9.39 -4.82
CA GLY A 17 0.92 9.12 -5.32
C GLY A 17 1.09 7.81 -6.10
N LEU A 18 0.13 6.86 -6.03
CA LEU A 18 0.24 5.56 -6.71
C LEU A 18 0.50 5.67 -8.21
N SER A 19 -0.08 6.71 -8.84
CA SER A 19 0.07 6.96 -10.28
C SER A 19 1.49 7.39 -10.67
N GLY A 20 2.24 8.01 -9.75
CA GLY A 20 3.62 8.42 -9.94
C GLY A 20 4.64 7.30 -9.68
N LEU A 21 4.22 6.17 -9.11
CA LEU A 21 5.08 5.01 -8.89
C LEU A 21 5.29 4.21 -10.18
N SER A 22 6.52 3.72 -10.37
CA SER A 22 6.87 2.94 -11.57
C SER A 22 6.03 1.68 -11.71
N GLU A 23 5.83 1.21 -12.94
CA GLU A 23 5.07 -0.02 -13.19
C GLU A 23 5.72 -1.25 -12.54
N VAL A 24 7.06 -1.25 -12.43
CA VAL A 24 7.84 -2.31 -11.78
C VAL A 24 7.43 -2.48 -10.31
N PHE A 25 7.00 -1.39 -9.66
CA PHE A 25 6.46 -1.42 -8.30
C PHE A 25 5.19 -2.27 -8.18
N PHE A 26 4.46 -2.49 -9.27
CA PHE A 26 3.22 -3.26 -9.31
C PHE A 26 3.34 -4.57 -10.11
N GLN A 27 4.49 -4.87 -10.69
CA GLN A 27 4.72 -6.12 -11.40
C GLN A 27 4.78 -7.30 -10.41
N ALA A 28 4.20 -8.44 -10.80
CA ALA A 28 4.32 -9.71 -10.08
C ALA A 28 5.71 -10.34 -10.30
N ASN A 29 6.76 -9.66 -9.83
CA ASN A 29 8.15 -10.10 -9.92
C ASN A 29 8.79 -10.15 -8.52
N ALA A 30 9.91 -10.85 -8.39
CA ALA A 30 10.60 -11.06 -7.12
C ALA A 30 11.31 -9.81 -6.56
N GLN A 31 11.30 -8.68 -7.28
CA GLN A 31 12.05 -7.50 -6.86
C GLN A 31 11.41 -6.83 -5.66
N GLN A 32 12.23 -6.54 -4.64
CA GLN A 32 11.88 -5.67 -3.55
C GLN A 32 12.17 -4.21 -3.95
N ILE A 33 11.18 -3.32 -3.77
CA ILE A 33 11.28 -1.91 -4.17
C ILE A 33 10.67 -1.05 -3.07
N ASN A 34 11.34 0.04 -2.70
CA ASN A 34 10.85 1.04 -1.75
C ASN A 34 10.53 2.34 -2.50
N SER A 35 9.45 3.02 -2.11
CA SER A 35 9.22 4.42 -2.42
C SER A 35 8.81 5.20 -1.17
N VAL A 36 9.29 6.43 -1.05
CA VAL A 36 8.95 7.33 0.05
C VAL A 36 8.25 8.56 -0.51
N LEU A 37 7.08 8.89 0.04
CA LEU A 37 6.34 10.10 -0.29
C LEU A 37 6.27 10.99 0.96
N ARG A 38 6.30 12.31 0.75
CA ARG A 38 6.17 13.29 1.82
C ARG A 38 4.74 13.82 1.87
N PHE A 39 4.22 14.04 3.07
CA PHE A 39 2.95 14.73 3.29
C PHE A 39 3.14 15.87 4.31
N GLU A 40 2.06 16.59 4.60
CA GLU A 40 2.07 17.79 5.44
C GLU A 40 2.80 17.58 6.79
N GLY A 41 3.40 18.65 7.33
CA GLY A 41 3.93 18.66 8.70
C GLY A 41 5.14 17.75 8.95
N GLU A 42 6.01 17.56 7.95
CA GLU A 42 7.15 16.63 7.99
C GLU A 42 6.75 15.14 7.98
N GLY A 43 5.50 14.85 7.63
CA GLY A 43 5.01 13.49 7.45
C GLY A 43 5.71 12.75 6.31
N LEU A 44 6.01 11.47 6.54
CA LEU A 44 6.55 10.56 5.55
C LEU A 44 5.69 9.30 5.49
N VAL A 45 5.38 8.85 4.27
CA VAL A 45 4.85 7.51 4.01
C VAL A 45 5.87 6.73 3.19
N ASP A 46 6.42 5.68 3.79
CA ASP A 46 7.29 4.71 3.14
C ASP A 46 6.41 3.53 2.69
N ILE A 47 6.49 3.16 1.42
CA ILE A 47 5.86 1.96 0.89
C ILE A 47 6.92 1.03 0.30
N ILE A 48 6.91 -0.22 0.75
CA ILE A 48 7.85 -1.25 0.33
C ILE A 48 7.07 -2.40 -0.30
N LYS A 49 7.32 -2.66 -1.59
CA LYS A 49 7.00 -3.95 -2.21
C LYS A 49 8.01 -4.99 -1.75
N LEU A 50 7.56 -6.08 -1.12
CA LEU A 50 8.42 -7.17 -0.62
C LEU A 50 8.73 -8.26 -1.67
N GLY A 51 8.37 -8.04 -2.93
CA GLY A 51 8.49 -9.02 -4.02
C GLY A 51 7.26 -9.92 -4.16
N PHE A 52 7.22 -10.71 -5.22
CA PHE A 52 6.12 -11.64 -5.49
C PHE A 52 6.40 -13.01 -4.86
N THR A 53 5.44 -13.54 -4.10
CA THR A 53 5.53 -14.93 -3.61
C THR A 53 4.69 -15.84 -4.50
N ALA A 54 5.33 -16.82 -5.14
CA ALA A 54 4.66 -17.79 -6.01
C ALA A 54 4.05 -19.00 -5.24
N GLY A 55 3.93 -18.90 -3.91
CA GLY A 55 3.39 -19.95 -3.05
C GLY A 55 1.86 -20.07 -3.11
N ALA A 56 1.27 -20.79 -2.15
CA ALA A 56 -0.14 -21.19 -2.13
C ALA A 56 -1.18 -20.07 -2.34
N PHE A 57 -0.81 -18.79 -2.12
CA PHE A 57 -1.72 -17.65 -2.22
C PHE A 57 -1.33 -16.61 -3.28
N SER A 58 -0.25 -16.84 -4.04
CA SER A 58 0.28 -15.96 -5.10
C SER A 58 0.02 -14.48 -4.84
N ASN A 59 0.91 -13.79 -4.12
CA ASN A 59 0.66 -12.41 -3.68
C ASN A 59 1.85 -11.48 -3.88
N ILE A 60 1.54 -10.18 -3.94
CA ILE A 60 2.51 -9.10 -3.75
C ILE A 60 2.21 -8.45 -2.38
N PRO A 61 3.08 -8.62 -1.38
CA PRO A 61 2.98 -7.92 -0.11
C PRO A 61 3.56 -6.51 -0.24
N TYR A 62 2.81 -5.54 0.27
CA TYR A 62 3.24 -4.15 0.44
C TYR A 62 3.22 -3.80 1.92
N GLU A 63 4.34 -3.31 2.43
CA GLU A 63 4.41 -2.70 3.75
C GLU A 63 4.33 -1.19 3.61
N ILE A 64 3.48 -0.55 4.40
CA ILE A 64 3.30 0.89 4.43
C ILE A 64 3.66 1.35 5.83
N THR A 65 4.63 2.24 5.96
CA THR A 65 4.99 2.86 7.23
C THR A 65 4.68 4.35 7.15
N ILE A 66 3.84 4.83 8.07
CA ILE A 66 3.51 6.24 8.20
C ILE A 66 4.21 6.79 9.43
N ASN A 67 5.07 7.77 9.20
CA ASN A 67 5.84 8.47 10.21
C ASN A 67 5.44 9.94 10.21
N HIS A 68 5.19 10.51 11.38
CA HIS A 68 4.94 11.94 11.55
C HIS A 68 5.32 12.35 12.98
N PRO A 69 5.86 13.55 13.23
CA PRO A 69 6.34 13.94 14.56
C PRO A 69 5.31 13.86 15.69
N SER A 70 4.02 14.02 15.35
CA SER A 70 2.91 13.99 16.32
C SER A 70 2.32 12.61 16.60
N LEU A 71 2.82 11.53 15.97
CA LEU A 71 2.27 10.18 16.15
C LEU A 71 3.35 9.12 16.35
N VAL A 72 2.98 8.05 17.06
CA VAL A 72 3.76 6.81 17.07
C VAL A 72 3.66 6.16 15.70
N SER A 73 4.81 5.92 15.05
CA SER A 73 4.90 5.33 13.72
C SER A 73 3.94 4.16 13.53
N LYS A 74 3.17 4.18 12.45
CA LYS A 74 2.20 3.13 12.13
C LYS A 74 2.68 2.31 10.95
N LYS A 75 2.68 0.99 11.11
CA LYS A 75 2.90 0.04 10.02
C LYS A 75 1.58 -0.60 9.61
N LEU A 76 1.32 -0.65 8.31
CA LEU A 76 0.19 -1.30 7.68
C LEU A 76 0.70 -2.28 6.61
N THR A 77 -0.09 -3.29 6.28
CA THR A 77 0.28 -4.27 5.25
C THR A 77 -0.86 -4.49 4.26
N VAL A 78 -0.57 -4.42 2.98
CA VAL A 78 -1.52 -4.75 1.92
C VAL A 78 -1.04 -6.00 1.18
N TYR A 79 -1.91 -6.98 1.01
CA TYR A 79 -1.64 -8.16 0.20
C TYR A 79 -2.49 -8.13 -1.06
N VAL A 80 -1.84 -7.89 -2.21
CA VAL A 80 -2.47 -8.04 -3.52
C VAL A 80 -2.39 -9.51 -3.93
N ARG A 81 -3.49 -10.24 -3.77
CA ARG A 81 -3.63 -11.66 -4.12
C ARG A 81 -3.96 -11.82 -5.61
N ASN A 82 -3.51 -12.94 -6.18
CA ASN A 82 -3.69 -13.29 -7.59
C ASN A 82 -3.30 -12.13 -8.52
N PRO A 83 -2.11 -11.54 -8.36
CA PRO A 83 -1.70 -10.38 -9.14
C PRO A 83 -1.62 -10.75 -10.62
N SER A 84 -1.93 -9.79 -11.49
CA SER A 84 -1.69 -9.92 -12.92
C SER A 84 -0.18 -9.86 -13.19
N ALA A 85 0.36 -10.91 -13.81
CA ALA A 85 1.75 -10.95 -14.24
C ALA A 85 2.01 -10.10 -15.51
N VAL A 86 0.96 -9.86 -16.30
CA VAL A 86 1.06 -9.18 -17.60
C VAL A 86 0.53 -7.74 -17.58
N ASN A 87 -0.27 -7.36 -16.58
CA ASN A 87 -0.86 -6.03 -16.46
C ASN A 87 -0.67 -5.45 -15.05
N PRO A 88 0.45 -4.74 -14.81
CA PRO A 88 0.72 -4.09 -13.52
C PRO A 88 -0.34 -3.06 -13.10
N ALA A 89 -1.07 -2.47 -14.07
CA ALA A 89 -2.12 -1.50 -13.76
C ALA A 89 -3.28 -2.15 -12.97
N THR A 90 -3.61 -3.41 -13.23
CA THR A 90 -4.60 -4.17 -12.43
C THR A 90 -4.16 -4.32 -10.97
N ASN A 91 -2.87 -4.59 -10.73
CA ASN A 91 -2.32 -4.68 -9.37
C ASN A 91 -2.31 -3.32 -8.67
N ARG A 92 -2.02 -2.24 -9.41
CA ARG A 92 -2.12 -0.86 -8.91
C ARG A 92 -3.55 -0.51 -8.51
N LYS A 93 -4.56 -0.87 -9.31
CA LYS A 93 -5.98 -0.66 -8.94
C LYS A 93 -6.37 -1.43 -7.67
N ALA A 94 -5.90 -2.68 -7.54
CA ALA A 94 -6.13 -3.48 -6.34
C ALA A 94 -5.52 -2.80 -5.10
N MET A 95 -4.29 -2.30 -5.21
CA MET A 95 -3.64 -1.50 -4.16
C MET A 95 -4.45 -0.25 -3.82
N ALA A 96 -4.93 0.51 -4.81
CA ALA A 96 -5.77 1.68 -4.59
C ALA A 96 -7.03 1.33 -3.80
N ASN A 97 -7.72 0.25 -4.17
CA ASN A 97 -8.90 -0.21 -3.45
C ASN A 97 -8.60 -0.63 -2.00
N ALA A 98 -7.43 -1.23 -1.75
CA ALA A 98 -7.01 -1.53 -0.38
C ALA A 98 -6.78 -0.27 0.45
N LEU A 99 -6.20 0.78 -0.14
CA LEU A 99 -6.01 2.08 0.53
C LEU A 99 -7.34 2.80 0.79
N GLU A 100 -8.26 2.80 -0.17
CA GLU A 100 -9.62 3.33 -0.01
C GLU A 100 -10.35 2.67 1.17
N TYR A 101 -10.22 1.35 1.32
CA TYR A 101 -10.76 0.63 2.46
C TYR A 101 -10.08 1.06 3.78
N LEU A 102 -8.75 1.17 3.80
CA LEU A 102 -8.01 1.58 5.00
C LEU A 102 -8.32 3.02 5.45
N LEU A 103 -8.69 3.90 4.51
CA LEU A 103 -9.10 5.28 4.78
C LEU A 103 -10.43 5.38 5.56
N VAL A 104 -11.31 4.40 5.42
CA VAL A 104 -12.66 4.41 6.05
C VAL A 104 -12.79 3.43 7.21
N THR A 105 -11.71 2.72 7.57
CA THR A 105 -11.70 1.77 8.69
C THR A 105 -11.06 2.36 9.93
N ASP A 106 -11.34 1.75 11.08
CA ASP A 106 -10.70 2.10 12.34
C ASP A 106 -9.21 1.72 12.39
N ASP A 107 -8.49 2.28 13.35
CA ASP A 107 -7.03 2.13 13.43
C ASP A 107 -6.53 0.75 13.90
N THR A 108 -7.44 -0.15 14.32
CA THR A 108 -7.08 -1.53 14.69
C THR A 108 -6.87 -2.40 13.45
N ILE A 109 -7.43 -2.00 12.31
CA ILE A 109 -7.19 -2.66 11.03
C ILE A 109 -5.81 -2.24 10.51
N VAL A 110 -4.86 -3.16 10.63
CA VAL A 110 -3.46 -2.94 10.19
C VAL A 110 -3.11 -3.69 8.92
N SER A 111 -4.01 -4.53 8.40
CA SER A 111 -3.78 -5.25 7.17
C SER A 111 -5.01 -5.32 6.28
N ARG A 112 -4.78 -5.44 4.97
CA ARG A 112 -5.85 -5.64 3.99
C ARG A 112 -5.42 -6.56 2.86
N ASP A 113 -6.26 -7.54 2.58
CA ASP A 113 -6.14 -8.43 1.44
C ASP A 113 -7.10 -7.99 0.33
N VAL A 114 -6.62 -7.96 -0.90
CA VAL A 114 -7.39 -7.58 -2.09
C VAL A 114 -7.05 -8.54 -3.23
N ASP A 115 -8.05 -8.97 -4.00
CA ASP A 115 -7.84 -9.84 -5.18
C ASP A 115 -7.75 -8.96 -6.43
N ALA A 116 -6.62 -9.02 -7.13
CA ALA A 116 -6.38 -8.22 -8.33
C ALA A 116 -7.30 -8.60 -9.50
N ARG A 117 -7.81 -9.83 -9.56
CA ARG A 117 -8.69 -10.30 -10.65
C ARG A 117 -10.06 -9.61 -10.68
N LYS A 118 -10.37 -8.80 -9.66
CA LYS A 118 -11.60 -8.01 -9.60
C LYS A 118 -11.51 -6.67 -10.35
N PHE A 119 -10.38 -6.35 -11.03
CA PHE A 119 -10.09 -5.01 -11.57
C PHE A 119 -9.45 -4.96 -12.98
#